data_AF-A0A960HRW9-F1
#
_entry.id   AF-A0A960HRW9-F1
#
_cell.length_a   1.000
_cell.length_b   1.000
_cell.length_c   1.000
_cell.angle_alpha   90.00
_cell.angle_beta   90.00
_cell.angle_gamma   90.00
#
_symmetry.space_group_name_H-M   'P 1'
#
loop_
_entity.id
_entity.type
_entity.pdbx_description
1 polymer ?
#
loop_
_entity_poly.entity_id
_entity_poly.type
_entity_poly.pdbx_seq_one_letter_code
_entity_poly.pdbx_strand_id
1 'polypeptide(L)'
;IEWDELMEIDPDALTLRTVPDRYAEHGDPWADMDDHPQDIGPFVERFAEQIADGIPDAPWPPVYPKMPNEAPRVQPSRARKTE
;
A
#
# COMPACT_ATOMS: atom_id res chain seq x y z
N ILE A 1 4.44 15.02 -5.98
CA ILE A 1 4.20 16.13 -5.02
C ILE A 1 5.06 15.86 -3.81
N GLU A 2 5.49 16.90 -3.09
CA GLU A 2 6.28 16.73 -1.87
C GLU A 2 5.41 16.28 -0.69
N TRP A 3 6.02 15.70 0.35
CA TRP A 3 5.29 15.28 1.54
C TRP A 3 4.58 16.43 2.26
N ASP A 4 5.19 17.61 2.29
CA ASP A 4 4.62 18.81 2.92
C ASP A 4 3.34 19.31 2.21
N GLU A 5 3.17 18.99 0.92
CA GLU A 5 1.99 19.39 0.14
C GLU A 5 0.84 18.38 0.23
N LEU A 6 1.12 17.14 0.64
CA LEU A 6 0.18 16.02 0.52
C LEU A 6 -1.14 16.25 1.27
N MET A 7 -1.09 16.97 2.39
CA MET A 7 -2.26 17.21 3.23
C MET A 7 -3.17 18.33 2.72
N GLU A 8 -2.64 19.20 1.85
CA GLU A 8 -3.33 20.43 1.42
C GLU A 8 -3.76 20.36 -0.05
N ILE A 9 -3.13 19.49 -0.84
CA ILE A 9 -3.36 19.43 -2.27
C ILE A 9 -4.76 18.90 -2.62
N ASP A 10 -5.41 19.56 -3.57
CA ASP A 10 -6.63 19.08 -4.20
C ASP A 10 -6.28 18.13 -5.36
N PRO A 11 -6.62 16.83 -5.28
CA PRO A 11 -6.34 15.87 -6.36
C PRO A 11 -7.03 16.24 -7.67
N ASP A 12 -8.20 16.91 -7.64
CA ASP A 12 -8.93 17.29 -8.86
C ASP A 12 -8.21 18.39 -9.64
N ALA A 13 -7.29 19.13 -9.00
CA ALA A 13 -6.42 20.10 -9.66
C ALA A 13 -5.27 19.43 -10.43
N LEU A 14 -4.99 18.14 -10.22
CA LEU A 14 -3.93 17.39 -10.88
C LEU A 14 -4.46 16.71 -12.15
N THR A 15 -4.47 17.46 -13.25
CA THR A 15 -4.98 17.00 -14.55
C THR A 15 -3.88 16.98 -15.61
N LEU A 16 -4.16 16.32 -16.74
CA LEU A 16 -3.27 16.35 -17.91
C LEU A 16 -2.94 17.77 -18.39
N ARG A 17 -3.82 18.74 -18.15
CA ARG A 17 -3.63 20.14 -18.58
C ARG A 17 -2.85 21.00 -17.59
N THR A 18 -2.87 20.64 -16.31
CA THR A 18 -2.34 21.48 -15.21
C THR A 18 -1.02 20.96 -14.65
N VAL A 19 -0.81 19.63 -14.70
CA VAL A 19 0.43 19.00 -14.20
C VAL A 19 1.69 19.44 -14.96
N PRO A 20 1.71 19.64 -16.29
CA PRO A 20 2.92 20.07 -16.99
C PRO A 20 3.48 21.41 -16.49
N ASP A 21 2.62 22.41 -16.27
CA ASP A 21 3.03 23.72 -15.73
C ASP A 21 3.54 23.57 -14.30
N ARG A 22 2.84 22.79 -13.48
CA ARG A 22 3.28 22.47 -12.12
C ARG A 22 4.66 21.82 -12.11
N TYR A 23 4.92 20.85 -12.98
CA TYR A 23 6.20 20.17 -13.07
C TYR A 23 7.32 21.12 -13.51
N ALA A 24 7.03 22.03 -14.44
CA ALA A 24 8.00 23.05 -14.85
C ALA A 24 8.34 24.03 -13.71
N GLU A 25 7.36 24.36 -12.85
CA GLU A 25 7.55 25.27 -11.72
C GLU A 25 8.27 24.61 -10.53
N HIS A 26 7.86 23.39 -10.17
CA HIS A 26 8.31 22.74 -8.93
C HIS A 26 9.35 21.64 -9.15
N GLY A 27 9.56 21.19 -10.38
CA GLY A 27 10.46 20.08 -10.71
C GLY A 27 9.86 18.70 -10.43
N ASP A 28 10.73 17.69 -10.43
CA ASP A 28 10.38 16.31 -10.09
C ASP A 28 10.55 16.08 -8.57
N PRO A 29 9.45 15.91 -7.82
CA PRO A 29 9.52 15.65 -6.39
C PRO A 29 10.04 14.24 -6.06
N TRP A 30 10.17 13.36 -7.06
CA TRP A 30 10.67 12.00 -6.90
C TRP A 30 12.08 11.82 -7.47
N ALA A 31 12.79 12.92 -7.77
CA ALA A 31 14.10 12.89 -8.40
C ALA A 31 15.11 11.98 -7.67
N ASP A 32 15.07 11.97 -6.34
CA ASP A 32 16.03 11.24 -5.49
C ASP A 32 15.57 9.81 -5.14
N MET A 33 14.43 9.35 -5.70
CA MET A 33 13.81 8.06 -5.33
C MET A 33 14.76 6.87 -5.56
N ASP A 34 15.54 6.91 -6.64
CA ASP A 34 16.45 5.82 -7.01
C ASP A 34 17.84 5.93 -6.36
N ASP A 35 18.17 7.07 -5.73
CA ASP A 35 19.50 7.34 -5.17
C ASP A 35 19.72 6.61 -3.84
N HIS A 36 18.64 6.21 -3.16
CA HIS A 36 18.67 5.64 -1.82
C HIS A 36 17.90 4.31 -1.75
N PRO A 37 18.42 3.22 -2.34
CA PRO A 37 17.77 1.92 -2.25
C PRO A 37 17.65 1.47 -0.79
N GLN A 38 16.48 0.95 -0.42
CA GLN A 38 16.17 0.51 0.94
C GLN A 38 16.07 -1.02 1.04
N ASP A 39 16.43 -1.56 2.21
CA ASP A 39 16.27 -2.98 2.51
C ASP A 39 14.83 -3.29 2.96
N ILE A 40 14.26 -4.38 2.43
CA ILE A 40 12.93 -4.88 2.82
C ILE A 40 12.98 -5.77 4.07
N GLY A 41 14.16 -6.22 4.49
CA GLY A 41 14.40 -7.06 5.67
C GLY A 41 13.55 -6.71 6.89
N PRO A 42 13.50 -5.44 7.35
CA PRO A 42 12.68 -5.04 8.50
C PRO A 42 11.17 -5.34 8.35
N PHE A 43 10.62 -5.25 7.14
CA PHE A 43 9.22 -5.59 6.88
C PHE A 43 9.00 -7.11 6.85
N VAL A 44 9.98 -7.88 6.35
CA VAL A 44 9.94 -9.35 6.35
C VAL A 44 9.98 -9.89 7.78
N GLU A 45 10.84 -9.34 8.63
CA GLU A 45 10.92 -9.70 10.05
C GLU A 45 9.60 -9.40 10.78
N ARG A 46 9.07 -8.19 10.60
CA ARG A 46 7.77 -7.81 11.19
C ARG A 46 6.63 -8.73 10.74
N PHE A 47 6.62 -9.14 9.48
CA PHE A 47 5.62 -10.10 8.98
C PHE A 47 5.76 -11.47 9.67
N ALA A 48 6.99 -11.97 9.83
CA ALA A 48 7.23 -13.24 10.54
C ALA A 48 6.78 -13.18 12.01
N GLU A 49 7.05 -12.06 12.70
CA GLU A 49 6.57 -11.82 14.07
C GLU A 49 5.04 -11.83 14.15
N GLN A 50 4.35 -11.15 13.23
CA GLN A 50 2.88 -11.13 13.18
C GLN A 50 2.29 -12.54 12.99
N ILE A 51 2.87 -13.34 12.09
CA ILE A 51 2.47 -14.74 11.91
C ILE A 51 2.69 -15.54 13.20
N ALA A 52 3.83 -15.34 13.88
CA ALA A 52 4.14 -16.01 15.15
C ALA A 52 3.18 -15.61 16.28
N ASP A 53 2.71 -14.36 16.29
CA ASP A 53 1.68 -13.83 17.19
C ASP A 53 0.25 -14.27 16.80
N GLY A 54 0.11 -15.08 15.75
CA GLY A 54 -1.17 -15.64 15.30
C GLY A 54 -2.01 -14.69 14.46
N ILE A 55 -1.44 -13.59 13.97
CA ILE A 55 -2.09 -12.71 12.99
C ILE A 55 -1.91 -13.32 11.60
N PRO A 56 -2.99 -13.79 10.93
CA PRO A 56 -2.88 -14.42 9.61
C PRO A 56 -2.56 -13.41 8.51
N ASP A 57 -2.13 -13.90 7.35
CA ASP A 57 -1.93 -13.06 6.16
C ASP A 57 -3.26 -12.44 5.72
N ALA A 58 -3.18 -11.22 5.19
CA ALA A 58 -4.36 -10.49 4.73
C ALA A 58 -5.06 -11.23 3.59
N PRO A 59 -6.40 -11.16 3.50
CA PRO A 59 -7.12 -11.83 2.44
C PRO A 59 -6.76 -11.22 1.08
N TRP A 60 -6.39 -12.08 0.13
CA TRP A 60 -6.21 -11.67 -1.26
C TRP A 60 -7.56 -11.25 -1.84
N PRO A 61 -7.59 -10.38 -2.88
CA PRO A 61 -8.82 -10.04 -3.57
C PRO A 61 -9.55 -11.31 -4.04
N PRO A 62 -10.89 -11.31 -4.08
CA PRO A 62 -11.68 -12.54 -4.27
C PRO A 62 -11.35 -13.35 -5.53
N VAL A 63 -10.83 -12.67 -6.56
CA VAL A 63 -10.50 -13.25 -7.87
C VAL A 63 -9.21 -14.08 -7.87
N TYR A 64 -8.37 -13.98 -6.84
CA TYR A 64 -7.12 -14.73 -6.75
C TYR A 64 -7.32 -16.09 -6.07
N PRO A 65 -6.50 -17.11 -6.36
CA PRO A 65 -6.50 -18.36 -5.60
C PRO A 65 -6.25 -18.12 -4.10
N LYS A 66 -6.72 -19.04 -3.25
CA LYS A 66 -6.48 -19.02 -1.81
C LYS A 66 -5.01 -19.29 -1.51
N MET A 67 -4.40 -18.44 -0.68
CA MET A 67 -3.00 -18.60 -0.26
C MET A 67 -2.88 -19.31 1.10
N PRO A 68 -1.75 -19.99 1.37
CA PRO A 68 -1.45 -20.52 2.70
C PRO A 68 -1.48 -19.39 3.75
N ASN A 69 -2.02 -19.69 4.94
CA ASN A 69 -2.13 -18.76 6.06
C ASN A 69 -2.98 -17.50 5.80
N GLU A 70 -3.68 -17.44 4.66
CA GLU A 70 -4.58 -16.34 4.31
C GLU A 70 -5.83 -16.36 5.20
N ALA A 71 -6.17 -15.20 5.77
CA ALA A 71 -7.40 -15.01 6.53
C ALA A 71 -8.66 -15.38 5.71
N PRO A 72 -9.79 -15.64 6.39
CA PRO A 72 -11.07 -15.77 5.71
C PRO A 72 -11.43 -14.48 4.94
N ARG A 73 -11.77 -14.60 3.66
CA ARG A 73 -12.18 -13.47 2.80
C ARG A 73 -13.59 -12.97 3.10
N VAL A 74 -14.40 -13.86 3.65
CA VAL A 74 -15.79 -13.55 4.02
C VAL A 74 -15.79 -12.86 5.37
N GLN A 75 -16.67 -11.86 5.52
CA GLN A 75 -16.93 -11.24 6.81
C GLN A 75 -17.28 -12.31 7.86
N PRO A 76 -16.81 -12.19 9.12
CA PRO A 76 -17.03 -13.21 10.15
C PRO A 76 -18.50 -13.60 10.33
N SER A 77 -19.43 -12.65 10.18
CA SER A 77 -20.88 -12.87 10.26
C SER A 77 -21.45 -13.74 9.14
N ARG A 78 -20.73 -13.87 8.02
CA ARG A 78 -21.10 -14.65 6.83
C ARG A 78 -20.21 -15.88 6.65
N ALA A 79 -19.23 -16.07 7.52
CA ALA A 79 -18.40 -17.27 7.53
C ALA A 79 -19.28 -18.49 7.87
N ARG A 80 -19.11 -19.57 7.11
CA ARG A 80 -19.80 -20.84 7.40
C ARG A 80 -19.30 -21.31 8.76
N LYS A 81 -20.21 -21.53 9.71
CA LYS A 81 -19.84 -22.11 11.01
C LYS A 81 -19.36 -23.53 10.75
N THR A 82 -18.11 -23.79 11.07
CA THR A 82 -17.58 -25.15 11.15
C THR A 82 -18.05 -25.72 12.50
N GLU A 83 -18.80 -26.82 12.48
CA GLU A 83 -19.11 -27.60 13.70
C GLU A 83 -17.83 -28.20 14.31
#